data_AF-A0A537DWJ2-F1
#
_entry.id   AF-A0A537DWJ2-F1
#
_cell.length_a   1.000
_cell.length_b   1.000
_cell.length_c   1.000
_cell.angle_alpha   90.00
_cell.angle_beta   90.00
_cell.angle_gamma   90.00
#
_symmetry.space_group_name_H-M   'P 1'
#
loop_
_entity.id
_entity.type
_entity.pdbx_description
1 polymer ?
#
loop_
_entity_poly.entity_id
_entity_poly.type
_entity_poly.pdbx_seq_one_letter_code
_entity_poly.pdbx_strand_id
1 'polypeptide(L)' 'PSCVFTLSYLEGMFSQLIGKDVRGREVDCRAKGDKLCGFTFQPAQR' A
#
# COMPACT_ATOMS: atom_id res chain seq x y z
N PRO A 1 3.01 3.31 8.73
CA PRO A 1 2.15 2.14 8.42
C PRO A 1 2.31 1.07 9.49
N SER A 2 1.21 0.58 10.04
CA SER A 2 1.22 -0.55 10.98
C SER A 2 1.26 -1.89 10.24
N CYS A 3 0.71 -1.95 9.03
CA CYS A 3 0.71 -3.12 8.14
C CYS A 3 1.84 -3.02 7.10
N VAL A 4 3.10 -2.83 7.55
CA VAL A 4 4.25 -2.63 6.65
C VAL A 4 4.45 -3.80 5.69
N PHE A 5 4.39 -5.03 6.17
CA PHE A 5 4.57 -6.22 5.34
C PHE A 5 3.50 -6.32 4.25
N THR A 6 2.23 -6.14 4.61
CA THR A 6 1.11 -6.16 3.66
C THR A 6 1.24 -5.03 2.64
N LEU A 7 1.63 -3.83 3.09
CA LEU A 7 1.84 -2.69 2.22
C LEU A 7 2.92 -3.00 1.16
N SER A 8 4.09 -3.46 1.59
CA SER A 8 5.19 -3.78 0.66
C SER A 8 4.88 -4.95 -0.27
N TYR A 9 4.15 -5.96 0.20
CA TYR A 9 3.68 -7.05 -0.65
C TYR A 9 2.76 -6.54 -1.77
N LEU A 10 1.80 -5.68 -1.42
CA LEU A 10 0.88 -5.09 -2.39
C LEU A 10 1.61 -4.14 -3.35
N GLU A 11 2.55 -3.33 -2.88
CA GLU A 11 3.39 -2.48 -3.73
C GLU A 11 4.11 -3.31 -4.80
N GLY A 12 4.73 -4.43 -4.42
CA GLY A 12 5.42 -5.32 -5.36
C GLY A 12 4.47 -5.98 -6.36
N MET A 13 3.33 -6.48 -5.88
CA MET A 13 2.31 -7.10 -6.73
C MET A 13 1.75 -6.11 -7.77
N PHE A 14 1.37 -4.91 -7.34
CA PHE A 14 0.86 -3.87 -8.23
C PHE A 14 1.93 -3.34 -9.17
N SER A 15 3.19 -3.25 -8.72
CA SER A 15 4.28 -2.82 -9.59
C SER A 15 4.52 -3.80 -10.74
N GLN A 16 4.44 -5.10 -10.46
CA GLN A 16 4.51 -6.14 -11.50
C GLN A 16 3.29 -6.11 -12.44
N LEU A 17 2.09 -5.91 -11.89
CA LEU A 17 0.86 -5.90 -12.68
C LEU A 17 0.76 -4.69 -13.62
N ILE A 18 1.16 -3.50 -13.16
CA ILE A 18 1.07 -2.24 -13.91
C ILE A 18 2.32 -2.00 -14.78
N GLY A 19 3.42 -2.74 -14.52
CA GLY A 19 4.69 -2.57 -15.21
C GLY A 19 5.38 -1.23 -14.89
N LYS A 20 5.02 -0.61 -13.77
CA LYS A 20 5.58 0.65 -13.26
C LYS A 20 5.77 0.52 -11.77
N ASP A 21 6.77 1.18 -11.21
CA ASP A 21 6.90 1.26 -9.75
C ASP A 21 5.64 1.90 -9.15
N VAL A 22 5.09 1.26 -8.13
CA VAL A 22 3.90 1.74 -7.40
C VAL A 22 4.30 1.97 -5.94
N ARG A 23 3.93 3.14 -5.42
CA ARG A 23 4.09 3.49 -4.01
C ARG A 23 2.73 3.44 -3.34
N GLY A 24 2.67 2.75 -2.22
CA GLY A 24 1.50 2.60 -1.40
C GLY A 24 1.60 3.44 -0.13
N ARG A 25 0.45 3.90 0.36
CA ARG A 25 0.31 4.50 1.69
C ARG A 25 -0.87 3.90 2.42
N GLU A 26 -0.62 3.45 3.65
CA GLU A 26 -1.68 3.09 4.60
C GLU A 26 -2.37 4.36 5.09
N VAL A 27 -3.66 4.49 4.77
CA VAL A 27 -4.51 5.62 5.18
C VAL A 27 -5.26 5.29 6.47
N ASP A 28 -5.80 4.08 6.58
CA ASP A 28 -6.55 3.59 7.75
C ASP A 28 -5.93 2.29 8.25
N CYS A 29 -6.00 2.04 9.56
CA CYS A 29 -5.54 0.78 10.13
C CYS A 29 -6.26 0.37 11.42
N ARG A 30 -6.62 -0.91 11.52
CA ARG A 30 -7.16 -1.48 12.77
C ARG A 30 -6.25 -1.29 13.98
N ALA A 31 -4.93 -1.31 13.76
CA ALA A 31 -3.97 -1.08 14.84
C ALA A 31 -4.02 0.35 15.42
N LYS A 32 -4.63 1.31 14.69
CA LYS A 32 -4.83 2.69 15.13
C LYS A 32 -6.24 2.95 15.67
N GLY A 33 -7.09 1.92 15.72
CA GLY A 33 -8.49 2.03 16.14
C GLY A 33 -9.50 2.14 15.01
N ASP A 34 -9.08 2.09 13.75
CA ASP A 34 -9.99 2.12 12.60
C ASP A 34 -10.71 0.77 12.41
N LYS A 35 -11.85 0.77 11.69
CA LYS A 35 -12.63 -0.47 11.46
C LYS A 35 -11.91 -1.45 10.53
N LEU A 36 -11.21 -0.94 9.52
CA LEU A 36 -10.53 -1.71 8.48
C LEU A 36 -9.18 -1.06 8.16
N CYS A 37 -8.28 -1.82 7.54
CA CYS A 37 -7.04 -1.27 7.01
C CYS A 37 -7.25 -0.83 5.57
N GLY A 38 -7.01 0.45 5.29
CA GLY A 38 -7.14 1.07 3.98
C GLY A 38 -5.78 1.40 3.40
N PHE A 39 -5.58 1.09 2.12
CA PHE A 39 -4.33 1.38 1.40
C PHE A 39 -4.64 2.12 0.11
N THR A 40 -3.85 3.15 -0.17
CA THR A 40 -3.91 3.91 -1.42
C THR A 40 -2.63 3.68 -2.19
N PHE A 41 -2.72 3.47 -3.50
CA PHE A 41 -1.58 3.20 -4.36
C PHE A 41 -1.52 4.22 -5.48
N GLN A 42 -0.33 4.73 -5.76
CA GLN A 42 -0.08 5.65 -6.86
C GLN A 42 1.17 5.20 -7.63
N PRO A 43 1.19 5.35 -8.96
CA PRO A 43 2.42 5.17 -9.72
C PRO A 43 3.50 6.09 -9.17
N ALA A 44 4.68 5.55 -8.90
CA ALA A 44 5.85 6.35 -8.58
C ALA A 44 6.17 7.20 -9.82
N GLN A 45 5.85 8.49 -9.76
CA GLN A 45 6.34 9.44 -10.76
C GLN A 45 7.86 9.53 -10.57
N ARG A 46 8.59 9.14 -11.61
CA ARG A 46 10.04 9.27 -11.70
C ARG A 46 10.40 10.68 -12.16
#